data_AF-A0A2E9YCB0-F1
#
_entry.id   AF-A0A2E9YCB0-F1
#
_cell.length_a   1.000
_cell.length_b   1.000
_cell.length_c   1.000
_cell.angle_alpha   90.00
_cell.angle_beta   90.00
_cell.angle_gamma   90.00
#
_symmetry.space_group_name_H-M   'P 1'
#
loop_
_entity.id
_entity.type
_entity.pdbx_description
1 polymer ?
#
loop_
_entity_poly.entity_id
_entity_poly.type
_entity_poly.pdbx_seq_one_letter_code
_entity_poly.pdbx_strand_id
1 'polypeptide(L)'
;MNQFNRVHSSHIEGNLLVFLPDISGMRKSLLFLLVVIAMCQCTPVQEKILGTYDIDLDRGCSICEENGPASMKFEDSDVTDGIPGYYSFEFSDGQAHSGTYDFLQVDTTLAIVLHPDSATVQYSQLIGTVQNTQYRVVGNKIKEDCNGLFKNCTWIRRD
;
A
#
# COMPACT_ATOMS: atom_id res chain seq x y z
N MET A 1 49.79 -44.27 -61.43
CA MET A 1 50.36 -45.06 -60.31
C MET A 1 49.23 -45.35 -59.34
N ASN A 2 48.59 -46.54 -59.35
CA ASN A 2 48.99 -47.79 -58.64
C ASN A 2 49.15 -47.55 -57.12
N GLN A 3 48.50 -48.22 -56.14
CA GLN A 3 47.66 -49.43 -55.97
C GLN A 3 46.77 -49.20 -54.70
N PHE A 4 45.52 -49.65 -54.57
CA PHE A 4 45.02 -50.96 -54.08
C PHE A 4 45.66 -51.56 -52.80
N ASN A 5 44.90 -51.58 -51.68
CA ASN A 5 44.64 -52.71 -50.75
C ASN A 5 43.81 -52.20 -49.54
N ARG A 6 42.53 -52.57 -49.33
CA ARG A 6 41.87 -53.81 -48.83
C ARG A 6 41.94 -54.08 -47.30
N VAL A 7 40.74 -54.01 -46.69
CA VAL A 7 40.11 -54.79 -45.58
C VAL A 7 40.62 -54.60 -44.14
N HIS A 8 39.78 -54.08 -43.24
CA HIS A 8 39.09 -54.91 -42.24
C HIS A 8 37.91 -54.19 -41.56
N SER A 9 36.81 -54.94 -41.48
CA SER A 9 35.56 -54.66 -40.77
C SER A 9 35.73 -54.91 -39.28
N SER A 10 35.17 -54.05 -38.44
CA SER A 10 34.61 -54.43 -37.14
C SER A 10 33.55 -53.40 -36.71
N HIS A 11 32.35 -53.94 -36.55
CA HIS A 11 31.07 -53.33 -36.20
C HIS A 11 30.94 -53.21 -34.67
N ILE A 12 30.67 -52.02 -34.11
CA ILE A 12 30.12 -51.79 -32.75
C ILE A 12 29.38 -50.44 -32.82
N GLU A 13 28.06 -50.43 -33.03
CA GLU A 13 27.00 -50.27 -32.03
C GLU A 13 27.06 -49.01 -31.14
N GLY A 14 26.01 -48.18 -31.25
CA GLY A 14 25.38 -47.40 -30.17
C GLY A 14 26.21 -46.30 -29.51
N ASN A 15 25.78 -45.03 -29.59
CA ASN A 15 24.65 -44.52 -28.79
C ASN A 15 24.61 -42.99 -28.94
N LEU A 16 23.51 -42.49 -29.49
CA LEU A 16 23.21 -41.07 -29.60
C LEU A 16 22.83 -40.55 -28.20
N LEU A 17 23.81 -40.00 -27.47
CA LEU A 17 23.54 -39.30 -26.20
C LEU A 17 22.88 -37.96 -26.49
N VAL A 18 21.55 -37.97 -26.58
CA VAL A 18 20.71 -36.78 -26.44
C VAL A 18 20.83 -36.33 -24.99
N PHE A 19 21.49 -35.20 -24.76
CA PHE A 19 21.41 -34.46 -23.50
C PHE A 19 19.98 -33.93 -23.32
N LEU A 20 19.13 -34.70 -22.65
CA LEU A 20 17.86 -34.22 -22.13
C LEU A 20 18.14 -33.44 -20.83
N PRO A 21 17.74 -32.16 -20.72
CA PRO A 21 17.77 -31.48 -19.44
C PRO A 21 16.83 -32.18 -18.46
N ASP A 22 17.30 -32.34 -17.23
CA ASP A 22 16.61 -33.02 -16.13
C ASP A 22 15.25 -32.36 -15.82
N ILE A 23 14.18 -32.95 -16.37
CA ILE A 23 12.79 -32.46 -16.31
C ILE A 23 12.24 -32.50 -14.87
N SER A 24 12.91 -33.19 -13.95
CA SER A 24 12.52 -33.32 -12.54
C SER A 24 12.78 -32.04 -11.73
N GLY A 25 13.87 -31.33 -12.03
CA GLY A 25 14.26 -30.09 -11.33
C GLY A 25 13.40 -28.88 -11.67
N MET A 26 13.04 -28.73 -12.96
CA MET A 26 12.20 -27.61 -13.43
C MET A 26 10.80 -27.61 -12.81
N ARG A 27 10.21 -28.78 -12.59
CA ARG A 27 8.86 -28.90 -12.03
C ARG A 27 8.83 -28.46 -10.56
N LYS A 28 9.87 -28.79 -9.80
CA LYS A 28 10.03 -28.34 -8.40
C LYS A 28 10.33 -26.85 -8.31
N SER A 29 11.15 -26.32 -9.21
CA SER A 29 11.47 -24.89 -9.26
C SER A 29 10.25 -24.03 -9.67
N LEU A 30 9.42 -24.53 -10.60
CA LEU A 30 8.18 -23.86 -11.02
C LEU A 30 7.12 -23.87 -9.91
N LEU A 31 7.02 -24.99 -9.17
CA LEU A 31 6.16 -25.08 -7.99
C LEU A 31 6.61 -24.13 -6.87
N PHE A 32 7.93 -24.01 -6.64
CA PHE A 32 8.47 -23.08 -5.66
C PHE A 32 8.19 -21.61 -6.04
N LEU A 33 8.33 -21.27 -7.32
CA LEU A 33 8.06 -19.92 -7.83
C LEU A 33 6.56 -19.57 -7.71
N LEU A 34 5.66 -20.51 -8.02
CA LEU A 34 4.21 -20.33 -7.84
C LEU A 34 3.83 -20.11 -6.36
N VAL A 35 4.49 -20.81 -5.43
CA VAL A 35 4.29 -20.63 -3.99
C VAL A 35 4.79 -19.26 -3.52
N VAL A 36 5.94 -18.78 -4.03
CA VAL A 36 6.46 -17.45 -3.67
C VAL A 36 5.57 -16.32 -4.22
N ILE A 37 5.02 -16.47 -5.42
CA ILE A 37 4.08 -15.50 -6.00
C ILE A 37 2.74 -15.48 -5.23
N ALA A 38 2.26 -16.64 -4.76
CA ALA A 38 1.04 -16.73 -3.96
C ALA A 38 1.16 -16.06 -2.57
N MET A 39 2.38 -15.87 -2.06
CA MET A 39 2.64 -15.26 -0.75
C MET A 39 2.83 -13.74 -0.82
N CYS A 40 2.84 -13.13 -2.01
CA CYS A 40 2.73 -11.69 -2.18
C CYS A 40 1.27 -11.26 -2.03
N GLN A 41 0.74 -11.31 -0.82
CA GLN A 41 -0.53 -10.65 -0.51
C GLN A 41 -0.26 -9.15 -0.43
N CYS A 42 -0.49 -8.45 -1.54
CA CYS A 42 -0.62 -7.01 -1.53
C CYS A 42 -1.90 -6.65 -0.76
N THR A 43 -1.79 -6.28 0.52
CA THR A 43 -2.91 -5.67 1.25
C THR A 43 -3.28 -4.36 0.57
N PRO A 44 -4.55 -4.12 0.25
CA PRO A 44 -4.97 -2.85 -0.34
C PRO A 44 -4.57 -1.70 0.58
N VAL A 45 -4.16 -0.57 -0.01
CA VAL A 45 -3.72 0.61 0.76
C VAL A 45 -4.84 1.15 1.67
N GLN A 46 -6.12 0.88 1.32
CA GLN A 46 -7.29 1.22 2.12
C GLN A 46 -7.26 0.59 3.52
N GLU A 47 -6.77 -0.66 3.68
CA GLU A 47 -6.66 -1.30 4.99
C GLU A 47 -5.62 -0.63 5.89
N LYS A 48 -4.61 0.01 5.29
CA LYS A 48 -3.47 0.55 6.05
C LYS A 48 -3.81 1.82 6.82
N ILE A 49 -4.86 2.53 6.44
CA ILE A 49 -5.24 3.75 7.14
C ILE A 49 -6.09 3.50 8.37
N LEU A 50 -6.78 2.36 8.44
CA LEU A 50 -7.69 2.06 9.55
C LEU A 50 -6.96 2.09 10.88
N GLY A 51 -7.61 2.67 11.89
CA GLY A 51 -7.08 2.81 13.25
C GLY A 51 -7.21 4.22 13.78
N THR A 52 -6.59 4.44 14.93
CA THR A 52 -6.57 5.76 15.58
C THR A 52 -5.16 6.30 15.67
N TYR A 53 -4.99 7.58 15.40
CA TYR A 53 -3.70 8.25 15.31
C TYR A 53 -3.68 9.50 16.17
N ASP A 54 -2.61 9.67 16.94
CA ASP A 54 -2.36 10.89 17.73
C ASP A 54 -1.35 11.77 17.02
N ILE A 55 -1.51 13.09 17.16
CA ILE A 55 -0.54 14.05 16.65
C ILE A 55 0.83 13.82 17.31
N ASP A 56 1.89 13.75 16.50
CA ASP A 56 3.27 13.66 16.98
C ASP A 56 3.68 15.02 17.55
N LEU A 57 3.67 15.24 18.86
CA LEU A 57 3.96 16.57 19.44
C LEU A 57 5.38 17.08 19.13
N ASP A 58 6.33 16.19 18.84
CA ASP A 58 7.71 16.56 18.52
C ASP A 58 7.89 16.93 17.03
N ARG A 59 6.99 16.46 16.15
CA ARG A 59 7.09 16.63 14.68
C ARG A 59 5.83 17.15 14.01
N GLY A 60 4.76 17.36 14.76
CA GLY A 60 3.39 17.57 14.28
C GLY A 60 3.00 19.03 14.34
N CYS A 61 2.51 19.51 13.20
CA CYS A 61 1.82 20.78 12.93
C CYS A 61 2.34 22.09 13.55
N SER A 62 3.46 22.12 14.28
CA SER A 62 3.98 23.30 14.99
C SER A 62 4.28 24.51 14.12
N ILE A 63 4.25 24.35 12.79
CA ILE A 63 4.58 25.37 11.78
C ILE A 63 3.45 25.48 10.73
N CYS A 64 2.40 24.66 10.83
CA CYS A 64 1.25 24.78 9.96
C CYS A 64 0.34 25.88 10.54
N GLU A 65 -0.21 26.74 9.67
CA GLU A 65 -1.02 27.90 10.06
C GLU A 65 -2.28 27.51 10.84
N GLU A 66 -2.79 26.31 10.55
CA GLU A 66 -3.88 25.65 11.26
C GLU A 66 -3.29 24.42 11.97
N ASN A 67 -3.52 24.32 13.29
CA ASN A 67 -3.18 23.11 14.03
C ASN A 67 -4.12 22.00 13.52
N GLY A 68 -3.53 20.91 13.02
CA GLY A 68 -4.30 19.72 12.67
C GLY A 68 -4.97 19.09 13.92
N PRO A 69 -5.89 18.14 13.73
CA PRO A 69 -6.57 17.50 14.85
C PRO A 69 -5.56 16.79 15.77
N ALA A 70 -5.86 16.79 17.06
CA ALA A 70 -5.05 16.09 18.05
C ALA A 70 -5.16 14.57 17.87
N SER A 71 -6.35 14.08 17.52
CA SER A 71 -6.62 12.66 17.24
C SER A 71 -7.39 12.51 15.92
N MET A 72 -6.93 11.58 15.09
CA MET A 72 -7.62 11.15 13.88
C MET A 72 -8.04 9.69 14.02
N LYS A 73 -9.30 9.39 13.74
CA LYS A 73 -9.82 8.02 13.72
C LYS A 73 -10.40 7.70 12.35
N PHE A 74 -10.02 6.55 11.79
CA PHE A 74 -10.58 6.00 10.56
C PHE A 74 -11.09 4.60 10.82
N GLU A 75 -12.38 4.40 10.56
CA GLU A 75 -13.09 3.15 10.81
C GLU A 75 -13.80 2.68 9.55
N ASP A 76 -13.68 1.40 9.27
CA ASP A 76 -14.39 0.72 8.20
C ASP A 76 -14.53 -0.75 8.59
N SER A 77 -15.73 -1.30 8.45
CA SER A 77 -16.00 -2.71 8.73
C SER A 77 -15.56 -3.63 7.59
N ASP A 78 -15.57 -3.15 6.36
CA ASP A 78 -15.17 -3.90 5.17
C ASP A 78 -14.80 -2.93 4.04
N VAL A 79 -13.49 -2.64 3.90
CA VAL A 79 -12.99 -1.74 2.85
C VAL A 79 -13.24 -2.23 1.41
N THR A 80 -13.79 -3.44 1.23
CA THR A 80 -14.04 -4.06 -0.08
C THR A 80 -15.50 -4.03 -0.50
N ASP A 81 -16.43 -3.62 0.37
CA ASP A 81 -17.87 -3.61 0.07
C ASP A 81 -18.32 -2.39 -0.76
N GLY A 82 -17.43 -1.40 -0.90
CA GLY A 82 -17.67 -0.15 -1.63
C GLY A 82 -18.52 0.87 -0.85
N ILE A 83 -18.75 0.64 0.44
CA ILE A 83 -19.36 1.58 1.37
C ILE A 83 -18.26 2.52 1.90
N PRO A 84 -18.48 3.85 1.89
CA PRO A 84 -17.53 4.79 2.48
C PRO A 84 -17.30 4.52 3.97
N GLY A 85 -16.04 4.56 4.40
CA GLY A 85 -15.67 4.46 5.81
C GLY A 85 -16.11 5.68 6.60
N TYR A 86 -16.01 5.60 7.94
CA TYR A 86 -16.32 6.70 8.85
C TYR A 86 -15.05 7.26 9.50
N TYR A 87 -14.91 8.57 9.52
CA TYR A 87 -13.81 9.24 10.21
C TYR A 87 -14.31 10.10 11.38
N SER A 88 -13.46 10.28 12.38
CA SER A 88 -13.70 11.23 13.47
C SER A 88 -12.40 11.94 13.84
N PHE A 89 -12.40 13.27 13.75
CA PHE A 89 -11.27 14.13 14.09
C PHE A 89 -11.60 14.97 15.32
N GLU A 90 -10.72 14.91 16.31
CA GLU A 90 -10.84 15.63 17.58
C GLU A 90 -9.65 16.57 17.75
N PHE A 91 -9.92 17.83 18.11
CA PHE A 91 -8.93 18.87 18.32
C PHE A 91 -8.65 19.07 19.81
N SER A 92 -7.48 19.64 20.13
CA SER A 92 -7.02 19.79 21.52
C SER A 92 -7.91 20.69 22.39
N ASP A 93 -8.72 21.55 21.76
CA ASP A 93 -9.66 22.46 22.41
C ASP A 93 -11.07 21.84 22.59
N GLY A 94 -11.22 20.55 22.30
CA GLY A 94 -12.48 19.83 22.40
C GLY A 94 -13.43 20.10 21.23
N GLN A 95 -13.00 20.82 20.20
CA GLN A 95 -13.71 20.85 18.95
C GLN A 95 -13.52 19.55 18.19
N ALA A 96 -14.48 19.21 17.34
CA ALA A 96 -14.45 18.01 16.53
C ALA A 96 -15.27 18.16 15.26
N HIS A 97 -14.94 17.33 14.26
CA HIS A 97 -15.82 17.03 13.14
C HIS A 97 -15.64 15.58 12.69
N SER A 98 -16.69 15.03 12.09
CA SER A 98 -16.76 13.64 11.67
C SER A 98 -17.65 13.51 10.44
N GLY A 99 -17.62 12.33 9.83
CA GLY A 99 -18.44 12.00 8.67
C GLY A 99 -17.88 10.81 7.92
N THR A 100 -18.25 10.69 6.66
CA THR A 100 -17.72 9.62 5.82
C THR A 100 -16.45 10.05 5.11
N TYR A 101 -15.66 9.07 4.69
CA TYR A 101 -14.49 9.31 3.85
C TYR A 101 -14.42 8.29 2.72
N ASP A 102 -13.84 8.74 1.62
CA ASP A 102 -13.53 7.92 0.46
C ASP A 102 -12.06 8.07 0.08
N PHE A 103 -11.58 7.13 -0.72
CA PHE A 103 -10.22 7.16 -1.25
C PHE A 103 -10.22 7.57 -2.72
N LEU A 104 -9.37 8.53 -3.06
CA LEU A 104 -9.04 8.86 -4.43
C LEU A 104 -7.58 8.49 -4.69
N GLN A 105 -7.34 7.42 -5.45
CA GLN A 105 -5.99 7.10 -5.90
C GLN A 105 -5.67 7.90 -7.17
N VAL A 106 -4.64 8.74 -7.11
CA VAL A 106 -4.07 9.45 -8.26
C VAL A 106 -2.64 8.99 -8.43
N ASP A 107 -2.37 8.27 -9.52
CA ASP A 107 -1.09 7.61 -9.79
C ASP A 107 -0.67 6.65 -8.64
N THR A 108 0.35 7.05 -7.87
CA THR A 108 0.89 6.34 -6.71
C THR A 108 0.51 6.99 -5.38
N THR A 109 -0.24 8.10 -5.41
CA THR A 109 -0.64 8.84 -4.22
C THR A 109 -2.09 8.53 -3.87
N LEU A 110 -2.32 8.16 -2.61
CA LEU A 110 -3.66 8.07 -2.05
C LEU A 110 -4.04 9.46 -1.52
N ALA A 111 -5.14 10.01 -2.01
CA ALA A 111 -5.81 11.15 -1.40
C ALA A 111 -7.05 10.65 -0.65
N ILE A 112 -7.35 11.28 0.49
CA ILE A 112 -8.60 11.01 1.21
C ILE A 112 -9.53 12.17 0.92
N VAL A 113 -10.75 11.80 0.57
CA VAL A 113 -11.86 12.72 0.41
C VAL A 113 -12.71 12.59 1.66
N LEU A 114 -12.86 13.68 2.42
CA LEU A 114 -13.72 13.72 3.59
C LEU A 114 -15.05 14.38 3.23
N HIS A 115 -16.12 13.80 3.75
CA HIS A 115 -17.49 14.26 3.63
C HIS A 115 -18.03 14.53 5.04
N PRO A 116 -17.78 15.72 5.62
CA PRO A 116 -18.24 16.06 6.96
C PRO A 116 -19.77 16.10 7.02
N ASP A 117 -20.35 15.34 7.95
CA ASP A 117 -21.80 15.32 8.22
C ASP A 117 -22.13 15.83 9.63
N SER A 118 -21.13 15.90 10.51
CA SER A 118 -21.24 16.30 11.89
C SER A 118 -20.04 17.13 12.29
N ALA A 119 -20.29 18.22 13.00
CA ALA A 119 -19.24 19.11 13.49
C ALA A 119 -19.71 19.88 14.71
N THR A 120 -18.75 20.24 15.55
CA THR A 120 -18.89 21.28 16.56
C THR A 120 -19.10 22.66 15.91
N VAL A 121 -19.58 23.64 16.69
CA VAL A 121 -19.99 24.96 16.17
C VAL A 121 -18.89 25.63 15.35
N GLN A 122 -17.63 25.54 15.79
CA GLN A 122 -16.48 26.15 15.13
C GLN A 122 -16.16 25.57 13.75
N TYR A 123 -16.62 24.35 13.47
CA TYR A 123 -16.42 23.63 12.21
C TYR A 123 -17.73 23.40 11.45
N SER A 124 -18.84 24.01 11.89
CA SER A 124 -20.17 23.80 11.27
C SER A 124 -20.23 24.15 9.78
N GLN A 125 -19.38 25.07 9.32
CA GLN A 125 -19.22 25.42 7.91
C GLN A 125 -18.66 24.29 7.04
N LEU A 126 -18.07 23.25 7.64
CA LEU A 126 -17.56 22.08 6.92
C LEU A 126 -18.68 21.11 6.54
N ILE A 127 -19.83 21.14 7.24
CA ILE A 127 -20.93 20.21 7.00
C ILE A 127 -21.46 20.37 5.58
N GLY A 128 -21.55 19.26 4.85
CA GLY A 128 -22.01 19.24 3.46
C GLY A 128 -20.98 19.76 2.43
N THR A 129 -19.75 20.06 2.88
CA THR A 129 -18.63 20.34 1.98
C THR A 129 -17.89 19.06 1.61
N VAL A 130 -16.95 19.16 0.66
CA VAL A 130 -16.03 18.08 0.32
C VAL A 130 -14.62 18.57 0.59
N GLN A 131 -13.90 17.90 1.49
CA GLN A 131 -12.52 18.23 1.82
C GLN A 131 -11.60 17.22 1.15
N ASN A 132 -10.73 17.70 0.26
CA ASN A 132 -9.78 16.86 -0.46
C ASN A 132 -8.40 17.05 0.14
N THR A 133 -7.94 16.08 0.91
CA THR A 133 -6.64 16.17 1.59
C THR A 133 -5.73 15.03 1.16
N GLN A 134 -4.47 15.39 0.88
CA GLN A 134 -3.45 14.41 0.51
C GLN A 134 -2.78 13.86 1.76
N TYR A 135 -3.24 12.69 2.20
CA TYR A 135 -2.63 11.96 3.31
C TYR A 135 -1.71 10.85 2.79
N ARG A 136 -0.47 10.85 3.28
CA ARG A 136 0.49 9.79 3.01
C ARG A 136 0.58 8.86 4.21
N VAL A 137 0.11 7.63 4.03
CA VAL A 137 0.27 6.56 5.02
C VAL A 137 1.67 5.95 4.86
N VAL A 138 2.52 6.09 5.87
CA VAL A 138 3.91 5.59 5.88
C VAL A 138 4.15 4.77 7.15
N GLY A 139 4.11 3.45 7.03
CA GLY A 139 4.23 2.55 8.17
C GLY A 139 3.06 2.74 9.14
N ASN A 140 3.36 3.09 10.39
CA ASN A 140 2.37 3.39 11.43
C ASN A 140 2.08 4.89 11.55
N LYS A 141 2.26 5.68 10.48
CA LYS A 141 2.11 7.13 10.52
C LYS A 141 1.27 7.63 9.36
N ILE A 142 0.50 8.68 9.61
CA ILE A 142 -0.13 9.50 8.60
C ILE A 142 0.64 10.81 8.51
N LYS A 143 0.92 11.26 7.29
CA LYS A 143 1.54 12.55 7.02
C LYS A 143 0.66 13.39 6.10
N GLU A 144 0.47 14.64 6.44
CA GLU A 144 -0.19 15.63 5.59
C GLU A 144 0.83 16.72 5.24
N ASP A 145 0.90 17.07 3.96
CA ASP A 145 1.71 18.18 3.51
C ASP A 145 1.02 19.49 3.93
N CYS A 146 1.68 20.33 4.72
CA CYS A 146 1.22 21.70 4.97
C CYS A 146 2.10 22.67 4.18
N ASN A 147 1.60 23.86 3.85
CA ASN A 147 2.15 24.84 2.89
C ASN A 147 3.62 25.32 3.08
N GLY A 148 4.47 24.62 3.83
CA GLY A 148 5.92 24.80 3.94
C GLY A 148 6.72 23.72 3.19
N LEU A 149 7.77 24.16 2.48
CA LEU A 149 8.53 23.38 1.48
C LEU A 149 9.12 22.02 1.95
N PHE A 150 9.15 21.70 3.25
CA PHE A 150 9.78 20.48 3.80
C PHE A 150 9.16 19.96 5.11
N LYS A 151 7.96 20.39 5.49
CA LYS A 151 7.40 20.04 6.81
C LYS A 151 5.96 19.55 6.68
N ASN A 152 5.69 18.43 7.35
CA ASN A 152 4.44 17.72 7.28
C ASN A 152 3.85 17.62 8.68
N CYS A 153 2.54 17.81 8.81
CA CYS A 153 1.83 17.32 9.98
C CYS A 153 1.98 15.79 10.00
N THR A 154 2.28 15.23 11.18
CA THR A 154 2.48 13.79 11.34
C THR A 154 1.64 13.30 12.50
N TRP A 155 0.86 12.24 12.25
CA TRP A 155 0.15 11.49 13.28
C TRP A 155 0.72 10.09 13.38
N ILE A 156 0.83 9.57 14.59
CA ILE A 156 1.35 8.23 14.88
C ILE A 156 0.18 7.36 15.33
N ARG A 157 0.09 6.17 14.74
CA ARG A 157 -0.92 5.17 15.08
C ARG A 157 -0.76 4.75 16.55
N ARG A 158 -1.88 4.76 17.26
CA ARG A 158 -1.98 4.40 18.68
C ARG A 158 -2.22 2.90 18.87
N ASP A 159 -2.96 2.28 17.95
CA ASP A 159 -3.49 0.91 18.04
C ASP A 159 -2.81 -0.11 17.13
#